data_AF-A0A970BZT4-F1
#
_entry.id   AF-A0A970BZT4-F1
#
_cell.length_a   1.000
_cell.length_b   1.000
_cell.length_c   1.000
_cell.angle_alpha   90.00
_cell.angle_beta   90.00
_cell.angle_gamma   90.00
#
_symmetry.space_group_name_H-M   'P 1'
#
loop_
_entity.id
_entity.type
_entity.pdbx_description
1 polymer ?
#
loop_
_entity_poly.entity_id
_entity_poly.type
_entity_poly.pdbx_seq_one_letter_code
_entity_poly.pdbx_strand_id
1 'polypeptide(L)'
;LVRGRAYARFAAHILLNAGRMFEVHRAALETHRRRHGITNPAQPVSDLRTADGAVEVPLWAFRGEKGREPLYVVAAGDTIELRTPAGPLIRLPADPDGATDAIAAFSASGGWIAPRALTLTMFLRAFVADVFIHGTGGARYDVLGDALTEAWYDWKPPPFGVATATLRLPLPRYDVTPGDLASARWQAHHLHHNPWLGRQRQTPPPVAQRLHAAKTAAVQRAAAMEPFSAGRAEAFEEIHRVNEQLRALLADAQQQAARRVERLEAQLEHNRLADDREYFFALMPREKLEGLIDQARQWAAAGMIYRR
;
A
#
# COMPACT_ATOMS: atom_id res chain seq x y z
N LEU A 1 -21.75 -8.95 16.90
CA LEU A 1 -20.82 -8.81 18.05
C LEU A 1 -20.98 -7.45 18.74
N VAL A 2 -20.65 -6.33 18.09
CA VAL A 2 -20.64 -4.98 18.72
C VAL A 2 -22.00 -4.39 19.13
N ARG A 3 -23.11 -5.07 18.85
CA ARG A 3 -24.46 -4.68 19.31
C ARG A 3 -25.05 -5.64 20.35
N GLY A 4 -24.28 -6.65 20.78
CA GLY A 4 -24.73 -7.63 21.77
C GLY A 4 -24.52 -7.15 23.20
N ARG A 5 -25.27 -7.74 24.15
CA ARG A 5 -25.18 -7.41 25.59
C ARG A 5 -23.77 -7.59 26.17
N ALA A 6 -23.06 -8.65 25.79
CA ALA A 6 -21.68 -8.88 26.25
C ALA A 6 -20.73 -7.75 25.84
N TYR A 7 -20.84 -7.25 24.61
CA TYR A 7 -20.07 -6.09 24.18
C TYR A 7 -20.54 -4.81 24.88
N ALA A 8 -21.85 -4.62 25.09
CA ALA A 8 -22.37 -3.48 25.84
C ALA A 8 -21.79 -3.43 27.27
N ARG A 9 -21.63 -4.60 27.92
CA ARG A 9 -20.97 -4.71 29.23
C ARG A 9 -19.50 -4.31 29.20
N PHE A 10 -18.78 -4.76 28.18
CA PHE A 10 -17.40 -4.36 27.95
C PHE A 10 -17.27 -2.84 27.71
N ALA A 11 -18.13 -2.27 26.86
CA ALA A 11 -18.16 -0.83 26.62
C ALA A 11 -18.51 -0.04 27.88
N ALA A 12 -19.51 -0.49 28.66
CA ALA A 12 -19.88 0.11 29.94
C ALA A 12 -18.67 0.16 30.90
N HIS A 13 -17.89 -0.93 30.98
CA HIS A 13 -16.69 -0.95 31.82
C HIS A 13 -15.68 0.14 31.43
N ILE A 14 -15.43 0.35 30.13
CA ILE A 14 -14.56 1.43 29.64
C ILE A 14 -15.14 2.80 29.98
N LEU A 15 -16.44 3.00 29.72
CA LEU A 15 -17.10 4.30 29.88
C LEU A 15 -17.19 4.76 31.33
N LEU A 16 -17.53 3.84 32.24
CA LEU A 16 -17.57 4.11 33.68
C LEU A 16 -16.18 4.38 34.27
N ASN A 17 -15.12 3.89 33.60
CA ASN A 17 -13.73 4.05 34.00
C ASN A 17 -12.95 4.94 33.02
N ALA A 18 -13.62 5.91 32.38
CA ALA A 18 -13.06 6.72 31.30
C ALA A 18 -11.73 7.40 31.66
N GLY A 19 -11.62 7.97 32.87
CA GLY A 19 -10.38 8.60 33.34
C GLY A 19 -9.23 7.60 33.45
N ARG A 20 -9.47 6.43 34.04
CA ARG A 20 -8.46 5.36 34.11
C ARG A 20 -8.06 4.88 32.71
N MET A 21 -9.03 4.66 31.82
CA MET A 21 -8.76 4.21 30.45
C MET A 21 -7.91 5.23 29.69
N PHE A 22 -8.20 6.51 29.88
CA PHE A 22 -7.44 7.60 29.28
C PHE A 22 -5.96 7.54 29.69
N GLU A 23 -5.70 7.44 31.00
CA GLU A 23 -4.33 7.42 31.53
C GLU A 23 -3.56 6.17 31.10
N VAL A 24 -4.21 5.00 31.16
CA VAL A 24 -3.60 3.73 30.71
C VAL A 24 -3.27 3.79 29.21
N HIS A 25 -4.21 4.28 28.38
CA HIS A 25 -3.98 4.43 26.95
C HIS A 25 -2.86 5.42 26.64
N ARG A 26 -2.83 6.59 27.32
CA ARG A 26 -1.78 7.60 27.17
C ARG A 26 -0.40 7.00 27.50
N ALA A 27 -0.27 6.36 28.67
CA ALA A 27 0.99 5.81 29.15
C ALA A 27 1.53 4.67 28.24
N ALA A 28 0.64 3.78 27.78
CA ALA A 28 1.00 2.70 26.86
C ALA A 28 1.50 3.25 25.52
N LEU A 29 0.80 4.25 24.97
CA LEU A 29 1.14 4.89 23.70
C LEU A 29 2.46 5.68 23.78
N GLU A 30 2.67 6.43 24.85
CA GLU A 30 3.93 7.17 25.09
C GLU A 30 5.12 6.22 25.20
N THR A 31 4.97 5.13 25.96
CA THR A 31 6.02 4.12 26.11
C THR A 31 6.35 3.44 24.78
N HIS A 32 5.32 3.09 24.00
CA HIS A 32 5.51 2.53 22.66
C HIS A 32 6.24 3.49 21.73
N ARG A 33 5.83 4.76 21.66
CA ARG A 33 6.48 5.77 20.82
C ARG A 33 7.94 5.99 21.19
N ARG A 34 8.25 6.10 22.48
CA ARG A 34 9.63 6.21 22.97
C ARG A 34 10.48 5.00 22.57
N ARG A 35 9.97 3.78 22.76
CA ARG A 35 10.69 2.54 22.41
C ARG A 35 10.98 2.41 20.91
N HIS A 36 10.10 2.94 20.07
CA HIS A 36 10.20 2.83 18.61
C HIS A 36 10.68 4.12 17.91
N GLY A 37 11.06 5.15 18.67
CA GLY A 37 11.52 6.43 18.10
C GLY A 37 10.47 7.16 17.26
N ILE A 38 9.18 6.97 17.57
CA ILE A 38 8.07 7.57 16.81
C ILE A 38 7.83 8.99 17.30
N THR A 39 7.96 9.97 16.40
CA THR A 39 7.75 11.39 16.69
C THR A 39 6.42 11.93 16.17
N ASN A 40 5.80 11.26 15.19
CA ASN A 40 4.51 11.67 14.64
C ASN A 40 3.37 11.29 15.61
N PRO A 41 2.60 12.26 16.14
CA PRO A 41 1.50 11.99 17.08
C PRO A 41 0.32 11.25 16.46
N ALA A 42 0.23 11.14 15.13
CA ALA A 42 -0.76 10.32 14.46
C ALA A 42 -0.40 8.83 14.43
N GLN A 43 0.84 8.46 14.82
CA GLN A 43 1.34 7.08 14.76
C GLN A 43 1.63 6.52 16.16
N PRO A 44 1.37 5.22 16.40
CA PRO A 44 0.57 4.31 15.56
C PRO A 44 -0.92 4.67 15.49
N VAL A 45 -1.41 5.38 16.51
CA VAL A 45 -2.75 5.94 16.60
C VAL A 45 -2.67 7.35 17.19
N SER A 46 -3.68 8.17 16.93
CA SER A 46 -3.81 9.51 17.53
C SER A 46 -4.01 9.45 19.04
N ASP A 47 -3.58 10.50 19.74
CA ASP A 47 -3.83 10.68 21.16
C ASP A 47 -5.32 10.84 21.45
N LEU A 48 -5.76 10.30 22.60
CA LEU A 48 -7.04 10.66 23.19
C LEU A 48 -6.93 12.07 23.76
N ARG A 49 -8.03 12.83 23.72
CA ARG A 49 -8.07 14.22 24.19
C ARG A 49 -8.94 14.42 25.42
N THR A 50 -8.66 15.47 26.17
CA THR A 50 -9.52 15.99 27.24
C THR A 50 -9.87 17.43 26.92
N ALA A 51 -11.13 17.83 27.11
CA ALA A 51 -11.58 19.21 26.94
C ALA A 51 -12.80 19.46 27.83
N ASP A 52 -12.83 20.58 28.56
CA ASP A 52 -13.99 21.04 29.35
C ASP A 52 -14.61 19.98 30.28
N GLY A 53 -13.75 19.21 30.98
CA GLY A 53 -14.18 18.12 31.87
C GLY A 53 -14.65 16.85 31.14
N ALA A 54 -14.61 16.83 29.81
CA ALA A 54 -14.89 15.66 28.99
C ALA A 54 -13.60 14.89 28.66
N VAL A 55 -13.67 13.56 28.76
CA VAL A 55 -12.55 12.65 28.51
C VAL A 55 -12.87 11.80 27.29
N GLU A 56 -12.02 11.85 26.25
CA GLU A 56 -12.15 10.99 25.08
C GLU A 56 -11.82 9.54 25.44
N VAL A 57 -12.64 8.60 25.01
CA VAL A 57 -12.41 7.16 25.17
C VAL A 57 -12.08 6.52 23.82
N PRO A 58 -11.40 5.36 23.77
CA PRO A 58 -11.03 4.71 22.51
C PRO A 58 -12.21 3.93 21.90
N LEU A 59 -13.35 4.62 21.80
CA LEU A 59 -14.61 4.18 21.22
C LEU A 59 -15.10 5.23 20.20
N TRP A 60 -15.92 4.76 19.28
CA TRP A 60 -16.66 5.54 18.30
C TRP A 60 -18.15 5.53 18.66
N ALA A 61 -18.83 6.63 18.40
CA ALA A 61 -20.29 6.69 18.36
C ALA A 61 -20.79 6.75 16.91
N PHE A 62 -21.94 6.13 16.69
CA PHE A 62 -22.68 6.16 15.43
C PHE A 62 -24.13 6.59 15.72
N ARG A 63 -24.67 7.47 14.87
CA ARG A 63 -26.07 7.89 14.89
C ARG A 63 -26.61 7.85 13.45
N GLY A 64 -27.34 6.79 13.11
CA GLY A 64 -27.88 6.59 11.76
C GLY A 64 -26.78 6.45 10.70
N GLU A 65 -26.96 7.09 9.54
CA GLU A 65 -26.01 7.05 8.41
C GLU A 65 -24.82 8.02 8.56
N LYS A 66 -24.81 8.86 9.59
CA LYS A 66 -23.65 9.74 9.83
C LYS A 66 -22.43 8.89 10.19
N GLY A 67 -21.27 9.32 9.70
CA GLY A 67 -19.99 8.64 9.92
C GLY A 67 -19.60 8.53 11.40
N ARG A 68 -18.53 7.79 11.68
CA ARG A 68 -18.02 7.57 13.04
C ARG A 68 -17.56 8.87 13.71
N GLU A 69 -17.99 9.10 14.94
CA GLU A 69 -17.58 10.25 15.76
C GLU A 69 -16.82 9.83 17.02
N PRO A 70 -15.76 10.56 17.44
CA PRO A 70 -15.08 10.29 18.70
C PRO A 70 -16.04 10.43 19.88
N LEU A 71 -15.95 9.49 20.83
CA LEU A 71 -16.81 9.45 22.00
C LEU A 71 -16.11 10.06 23.21
N TYR A 72 -16.81 10.95 23.90
CA TYR A 72 -16.37 11.60 25.12
C TYR A 72 -17.29 11.25 26.29
N VAL A 73 -16.73 11.21 27.48
CA VAL A 73 -17.45 10.97 28.74
C VAL A 73 -17.31 12.18 29.64
N VAL A 74 -18.43 12.66 30.18
CA VAL A 74 -18.49 13.68 31.23
C VAL A 74 -19.11 13.05 32.47
N ALA A 75 -18.41 13.09 33.60
CA ALA A 75 -18.94 12.61 34.87
C ALA A 75 -20.02 13.58 35.39
N ALA A 76 -21.16 13.04 35.86
CA ALA A 76 -22.30 13.80 36.32
C ALA A 76 -22.99 13.14 37.52
N GLY A 77 -22.30 13.13 38.67
CA GLY A 77 -22.80 12.53 39.91
C GLY A 77 -23.07 11.03 39.73
N ASP A 78 -24.32 10.62 39.93
CA ASP A 78 -24.77 9.23 39.78
C ASP A 78 -24.99 8.80 38.32
N THR A 79 -24.60 9.64 37.36
CA THR A 79 -24.68 9.35 35.93
C THR A 79 -23.40 9.77 35.21
N ILE A 80 -23.21 9.24 34.01
CA ILE A 80 -22.23 9.76 33.05
C ILE A 80 -22.95 10.20 31.77
N GLU A 81 -22.53 11.33 31.21
CA GLU A 81 -23.03 11.82 29.94
C GLU A 81 -22.05 11.46 28.82
N LEU A 82 -22.56 10.77 27.80
CA LEU A 82 -21.81 10.50 26.58
C LEU A 82 -22.02 11.64 25.60
N ARG A 83 -20.92 12.13 25.00
CA ARG A 83 -20.93 13.24 24.06
C ARG A 83 -20.12 12.90 22.81
N THR A 84 -20.47 13.60 21.74
CA THR A 84 -19.72 13.66 20.48
C THR A 84 -19.38 15.12 20.19
N PRO A 85 -18.51 15.42 19.20
CA PRO A 85 -18.34 16.80 18.72
C PRO A 85 -19.65 17.46 18.28
N ALA A 86 -20.64 16.68 17.81
CA ALA A 86 -21.97 17.17 17.46
C ALA A 86 -22.88 17.49 18.67
N GLY A 87 -22.47 17.15 19.90
CA GLY A 87 -23.21 17.41 21.13
C GLY A 87 -23.53 16.16 21.95
N PRO A 88 -24.45 16.26 22.92
CA PRO A 88 -24.85 15.16 23.79
C PRO A 88 -25.44 13.97 23.02
N LEU A 89 -25.04 12.76 23.41
CA LEU A 89 -25.45 11.51 22.78
C LEU A 89 -26.53 10.80 23.61
N ILE A 90 -26.17 10.33 24.80
CA ILE A 90 -27.03 9.63 25.78
C ILE A 90 -26.46 9.82 27.19
N ARG A 91 -27.29 9.65 28.22
CA ARG A 91 -26.85 9.53 29.62
C ARG A 91 -26.94 8.08 30.07
N LEU A 92 -25.94 7.64 30.83
CA LEU A 92 -25.87 6.30 31.41
C LEU A 92 -25.91 6.42 32.93
N PRO A 93 -26.59 5.49 33.64
CA PRO A 93 -26.38 5.29 35.07
C PRO A 93 -24.88 5.06 35.38
N ALA A 94 -24.42 5.50 36.55
CA ALA A 94 -23.06 5.24 37.02
C ALA A 94 -22.84 3.82 37.57
N ASP A 95 -23.82 2.92 37.39
CA ASP A 95 -23.70 1.51 37.74
C ASP A 95 -23.47 0.62 36.50
N PRO A 96 -22.72 -0.49 36.63
CA PRO A 96 -22.39 -1.34 35.50
C PRO A 96 -23.58 -1.95 34.75
N ASP A 97 -24.65 -2.35 35.42
CA ASP A 97 -25.78 -3.07 34.81
C ASP A 97 -26.71 -2.10 34.08
N GLY A 98 -27.06 -0.99 34.74
CA GLY A 98 -27.83 0.11 34.16
C GLY A 98 -27.11 0.74 32.96
N ALA A 99 -25.79 0.95 33.03
CA ALA A 99 -25.01 1.40 31.88
C ALA A 99 -25.05 0.39 30.72
N THR A 100 -24.96 -0.91 31.02
CA THR A 100 -25.03 -1.98 30.01
C THR A 100 -26.40 -1.98 29.30
N ASP A 101 -27.48 -1.89 30.07
CA ASP A 101 -28.85 -1.85 29.55
C ASP A 101 -29.11 -0.60 28.71
N ALA A 102 -28.64 0.57 29.16
CA ALA A 102 -28.77 1.81 28.42
C ALA A 102 -27.99 1.78 27.08
N ILE A 103 -26.79 1.19 27.04
CA ILE A 103 -26.02 1.02 25.79
C ILE A 103 -26.72 0.04 24.83
N ALA A 104 -27.29 -1.05 25.37
CA ALA A 104 -28.05 -2.00 24.57
C ALA A 104 -29.32 -1.38 23.99
N ALA A 105 -30.06 -0.59 24.79
CA ALA A 105 -31.24 0.14 24.36
C ALA A 105 -30.90 1.20 23.30
N PHE A 106 -29.80 1.95 23.48
CA PHE A 106 -29.30 2.87 22.47
C PHE A 106 -28.93 2.15 21.15
N SER A 107 -28.40 0.92 21.26
CA SER A 107 -28.11 0.10 20.09
C SER A 107 -29.37 -0.36 19.34
N ALA A 108 -30.43 -0.68 20.10
CA ALA A 108 -31.72 -1.09 19.55
C ALA A 108 -32.48 0.06 18.87
N SER A 109 -32.25 1.31 19.29
CA SER A 109 -32.87 2.51 18.69
C SER A 109 -32.13 3.05 17.46
N GLY A 110 -31.11 2.34 16.96
CA GLY A 110 -30.39 2.66 15.72
C GLY A 110 -29.10 3.47 15.91
N GLY A 111 -28.76 3.85 17.14
CA GLY A 111 -27.39 4.25 17.49
C GLY A 111 -26.49 3.03 17.67
N TRP A 112 -25.18 3.19 17.80
CA TRP A 112 -24.33 2.19 18.47
C TRP A 112 -22.97 2.77 18.85
N ILE A 113 -22.34 2.12 19.82
CA ILE A 113 -20.97 2.42 20.27
C ILE A 113 -20.06 1.33 19.72
N ALA A 114 -19.03 1.68 18.98
CA ALA A 114 -18.10 0.71 18.38
C ALA A 114 -16.66 0.93 18.87
N PRO A 115 -15.83 -0.11 18.93
CA PRO A 115 -14.47 0.04 19.41
C PRO A 115 -13.55 0.68 18.35
N ARG A 116 -12.52 1.42 18.80
CA ARG A 116 -11.35 1.73 17.94
C ARG A 116 -10.49 0.47 17.74
N ALA A 117 -9.54 0.52 16.81
CA ALA A 117 -8.72 -0.63 16.43
C ALA A 117 -8.10 -1.37 17.62
N LEU A 118 -7.39 -0.66 18.52
CA LEU A 118 -6.78 -1.29 19.70
C LEU A 118 -7.82 -1.89 20.66
N THR A 119 -8.92 -1.17 20.91
CA THR A 119 -10.02 -1.64 21.76
C THR A 119 -10.74 -2.85 21.14
N LEU A 120 -10.84 -2.90 19.81
CA LEU A 120 -11.44 -4.02 19.09
C LEU A 120 -10.58 -5.26 19.26
N THR A 121 -9.27 -5.12 19.04
CA THR A 121 -8.33 -6.21 19.27
C THR A 121 -8.35 -6.69 20.71
N MET A 122 -8.35 -5.76 21.69
CA MET A 122 -8.48 -6.08 23.11
C MET A 122 -9.76 -6.89 23.39
N PHE A 123 -10.91 -6.46 22.87
CA PHE A 123 -12.17 -7.20 23.04
C PHE A 123 -12.12 -8.59 22.43
N LEU A 124 -11.62 -8.72 21.19
CA LEU A 124 -11.58 -10.01 20.48
C LEU A 124 -10.63 -10.99 21.16
N ARG A 125 -9.46 -10.52 21.61
CA ARG A 125 -8.46 -11.34 22.29
C ARG A 125 -8.86 -11.67 23.73
N ALA A 126 -9.55 -10.78 24.43
CA ALA A 126 -9.98 -11.04 25.80
C ALA A 126 -11.18 -11.99 25.88
N PHE A 127 -12.11 -11.94 24.93
CA PHE A 127 -13.44 -12.56 25.10
C PHE A 127 -13.90 -13.45 23.94
N VAL A 128 -13.19 -13.50 22.81
CA VAL A 128 -13.68 -14.18 21.60
C VAL A 128 -12.71 -15.24 21.07
N ALA A 129 -11.40 -15.05 21.18
CA ALA A 129 -10.41 -15.90 20.52
C ALA A 129 -9.24 -16.28 21.42
N ASP A 130 -8.84 -17.55 21.40
CA ASP A 130 -7.63 -18.06 22.07
C ASP A 130 -6.34 -17.74 21.30
N VAL A 131 -6.45 -17.48 19.99
CA VAL A 131 -5.35 -17.07 19.12
C VAL A 131 -5.87 -16.02 18.15
N PHE A 132 -5.12 -14.94 17.98
CA PHE A 132 -5.46 -13.87 17.05
C PHE A 132 -4.49 -13.83 15.87
N ILE A 133 -4.97 -13.76 14.64
CA ILE A 133 -4.11 -13.77 13.45
C ILE A 133 -4.17 -12.41 12.76
N HIS A 134 -3.00 -11.82 12.56
CA HIS A 134 -2.83 -10.59 11.81
C HIS A 134 -2.11 -10.82 10.47
N GLY A 135 -2.32 -9.92 9.52
CA GLY A 135 -1.35 -9.66 8.46
C GLY A 135 -0.15 -8.86 8.99
N THR A 136 0.87 -8.66 8.16
CA THR A 136 2.11 -7.94 8.52
C THR A 136 1.88 -6.54 9.10
N GLY A 137 0.84 -5.83 8.63
CA GLY A 137 0.50 -4.50 9.14
C GLY A 137 -0.04 -4.54 10.58
N GLY A 138 -0.91 -5.50 10.89
CA GLY A 138 -1.61 -5.59 12.17
C GLY A 138 -0.69 -5.90 13.35
N ALA A 139 0.24 -6.84 13.17
CA ALA A 139 1.11 -7.30 14.24
C ALA A 139 2.05 -6.23 14.82
N ARG A 140 2.39 -5.20 14.04
CA ARG A 140 3.19 -4.07 14.57
C ARG A 140 2.42 -3.27 15.61
N TYR A 141 1.10 -3.17 15.45
CA TYR A 141 0.22 -2.44 16.37
C TYR A 141 -0.12 -3.25 17.61
N ASP A 142 -0.15 -4.58 17.49
CA ASP A 142 -0.58 -5.44 18.58
C ASP A 142 0.41 -5.55 19.74
N VAL A 143 1.67 -5.14 19.55
CA VAL A 143 2.59 -4.95 20.69
C VAL A 143 2.11 -3.82 21.61
N LEU A 144 1.56 -2.74 21.04
CA LEU A 144 0.88 -1.70 21.83
C LEU A 144 -0.44 -2.23 22.40
N GLY A 145 -1.18 -3.03 21.63
CA GLY A 145 -2.40 -3.70 22.08
C GLY A 145 -2.17 -4.58 23.31
N ASP A 146 -1.07 -5.35 23.34
CA ASP A 146 -0.65 -6.17 24.48
C ASP A 146 -0.41 -5.31 25.71
N ALA A 147 0.46 -4.30 25.59
CA ALA A 147 0.79 -3.41 26.70
C ALA A 147 -0.45 -2.68 27.26
N LEU A 148 -1.36 -2.25 26.37
CA LEU A 148 -2.62 -1.63 26.75
C LEU A 148 -3.53 -2.62 27.51
N THR A 149 -3.67 -3.84 27.00
CA THR A 149 -4.53 -4.87 27.59
C THR A 149 -4.00 -5.33 28.95
N GLU A 150 -2.69 -5.57 29.04
CA GLU A 150 -2.00 -5.92 30.29
C GLU A 150 -2.19 -4.83 31.35
N ALA A 151 -1.95 -3.56 31.01
CA ALA A 151 -2.13 -2.46 31.96
C ALA A 151 -3.61 -2.20 32.33
N TRP A 152 -4.55 -2.54 31.44
CA TRP A 152 -5.98 -2.33 31.66
C TRP A 152 -6.62 -3.44 32.52
N TYR A 153 -6.31 -4.71 32.26
CA TYR A 153 -6.91 -5.87 32.93
C TYR A 153 -5.99 -6.58 33.94
N ASP A 154 -4.72 -6.16 34.06
CA ASP A 154 -3.68 -6.89 34.81
C ASP A 154 -3.58 -8.35 34.34
N TRP A 155 -3.72 -8.55 33.03
CA TRP A 155 -3.82 -9.86 32.42
C TRP A 155 -3.16 -9.87 31.05
N LYS A 156 -2.39 -10.93 30.79
CA LYS A 156 -1.72 -11.15 29.52
C LYS A 156 -2.70 -11.66 28.47
N PRO A 157 -2.92 -10.93 27.35
CA PRO A 157 -3.83 -11.38 26.31
C PRO A 157 -3.34 -12.66 25.60
N PRO A 158 -4.24 -13.46 25.00
CA PRO A 158 -3.86 -14.66 24.27
C PRO A 158 -2.95 -14.30 23.09
N PRO A 159 -2.05 -15.21 22.70
CA PRO A 159 -1.02 -14.90 21.71
C PRO A 159 -1.63 -14.52 20.36
N PHE A 160 -0.91 -13.67 19.63
CA PHE A 160 -1.20 -13.40 18.24
C PHE A 160 -0.09 -13.90 17.33
N GLY A 161 -0.43 -14.23 16.08
CA GLY A 161 0.49 -14.64 15.04
C GLY A 161 0.39 -13.76 13.80
N VAL A 162 1.44 -13.79 12.97
CA VAL A 162 1.42 -13.18 11.64
C VAL A 162 1.32 -14.28 10.60
N ALA A 163 0.28 -14.22 9.77
CA ALA A 163 0.17 -15.05 8.58
C ALA A 163 -0.05 -14.14 7.37
N THR A 164 0.78 -14.31 6.35
CA THR A 164 0.61 -13.60 5.07
C THR A 164 0.76 -14.55 3.91
N ALA A 165 0.03 -14.24 2.84
CA ALA A 165 0.18 -14.87 1.54
C ALA A 165 0.17 -13.77 0.48
N THR A 166 0.91 -13.99 -0.60
CA THR A 166 0.84 -13.13 -1.78
C THR A 166 0.19 -13.92 -2.91
N LEU A 167 -0.96 -13.43 -3.37
CA LEU A 167 -1.68 -13.98 -4.51
C LEU A 167 -1.76 -12.88 -5.58
N ARG A 168 -1.27 -13.17 -6.78
CA ARG A 168 -1.32 -12.24 -7.91
C ARG A 168 -2.51 -12.56 -8.78
N LEU A 169 -3.12 -11.54 -9.38
CA LEU A 169 -4.16 -11.77 -10.37
C LEU A 169 -3.60 -12.59 -11.54
N PRO A 170 -4.37 -13.54 -12.08
CA PRO A 170 -3.95 -14.38 -13.22
C PRO A 170 -4.08 -13.60 -14.54
N LEU A 171 -3.50 -12.40 -14.59
CA LEU A 171 -3.43 -11.59 -15.80
C LEU A 171 -2.36 -12.16 -16.75
N PRO A 172 -2.56 -12.05 -18.08
CA PRO A 172 -1.58 -12.48 -19.06
C PRO A 172 -0.27 -11.71 -18.88
N ARG A 173 0.85 -12.36 -19.20
CA ARG A 173 2.19 -11.76 -19.15
C ARG A 173 2.85 -11.89 -20.51
N TYR A 174 3.64 -10.89 -20.85
CA TYR A 174 4.52 -10.96 -22.00
C TYR A 174 5.86 -11.55 -21.57
N ASP A 175 6.43 -12.44 -22.38
CA ASP A 175 7.78 -12.96 -22.17
C ASP A 175 8.81 -11.92 -22.64
N VAL A 176 8.96 -10.86 -21.84
CA VAL A 176 9.87 -9.75 -22.10
C VAL A 176 10.62 -9.37 -20.83
N THR A 177 11.88 -9.02 -20.98
CA THR A 177 12.75 -8.63 -19.88
C THR A 177 13.19 -7.17 -19.99
N PRO A 178 13.63 -6.54 -18.90
CA PRO A 178 14.31 -5.25 -18.96
C PRO A 178 15.53 -5.25 -19.90
N GLY A 179 16.20 -6.39 -20.07
CA GLY A 179 17.32 -6.56 -21.00
C GLY A 179 16.90 -6.42 -22.47
N ASP A 180 15.73 -6.92 -22.84
CA ASP A 180 15.18 -6.78 -24.19
C ASP A 180 14.90 -5.32 -24.53
N LEU A 181 14.32 -4.58 -23.58
CA LEU A 181 14.08 -3.15 -23.73
C LEU A 181 15.40 -2.37 -23.83
N ALA A 182 16.39 -2.69 -22.98
CA ALA A 182 17.70 -2.06 -23.05
C ALA A 182 18.37 -2.29 -24.43
N SER A 183 18.32 -3.52 -24.94
CA SER A 183 18.82 -3.87 -26.27
C SER A 183 18.07 -3.13 -27.38
N ALA A 184 16.74 -3.04 -27.31
CA ALA A 184 15.94 -2.32 -28.29
C ALA A 184 16.23 -0.81 -28.30
N ARG A 185 16.36 -0.19 -27.12
CA ARG A 185 16.74 1.23 -26.98
C ARG A 185 18.14 1.48 -27.54
N TRP A 186 19.09 0.61 -27.24
CA TRP A 186 20.43 0.65 -27.82
C TRP A 186 20.35 0.60 -29.35
N GLN A 187 19.62 -0.37 -29.91
CA GLN A 187 19.46 -0.49 -31.37
C GLN A 187 18.84 0.75 -32.01
N ALA A 188 17.77 1.31 -31.42
CA ALA A 188 17.12 2.52 -31.92
C ALA A 188 18.08 3.72 -31.92
N HIS A 189 18.83 3.90 -30.82
CA HIS A 189 19.86 4.93 -30.72
C HIS A 189 20.97 4.74 -31.78
N HIS A 190 21.50 3.52 -31.93
CA HIS A 190 22.54 3.24 -32.92
C HIS A 190 22.07 3.43 -34.37
N LEU A 191 20.81 3.10 -34.68
CA LEU A 191 20.21 3.37 -35.99
C LEU A 191 20.06 4.86 -36.27
N HIS A 192 19.80 5.68 -35.26
CA HIS A 192 19.75 7.13 -35.41
C HIS A 192 21.11 7.73 -35.81
N HIS A 193 22.19 7.27 -35.19
CA HIS A 193 23.55 7.74 -35.46
C HIS A 193 24.22 7.05 -36.65
N ASN A 194 23.84 5.82 -36.96
CA ASN A 194 24.33 5.07 -38.12
C ASN A 194 23.17 4.46 -38.92
N PRO A 195 22.49 5.26 -39.77
CA PRO A 195 21.30 4.84 -40.49
C PRO A 195 21.51 3.64 -41.40
N TRP A 196 22.73 3.45 -41.91
CA TRP A 196 23.10 2.32 -42.77
C TRP A 196 22.95 0.95 -42.10
N LEU A 197 22.91 0.87 -40.76
CA LEU A 197 22.56 -0.37 -40.06
C LEU A 197 21.13 -0.85 -40.42
N GLY A 198 20.25 0.06 -40.86
CA GLY A 198 18.89 -0.26 -41.31
C GLY A 198 18.84 -1.23 -42.50
N ARG A 199 19.92 -1.39 -43.27
CA ARG A 199 20.03 -2.36 -44.38
C ARG A 199 19.78 -3.81 -43.96
N GLN A 200 19.99 -4.12 -42.68
CA GLN A 200 19.74 -5.47 -42.15
C GLN A 200 18.24 -5.78 -42.04
N ARG A 201 17.37 -4.77 -42.11
CA ARG A 201 15.91 -4.89 -41.95
C ARG A 201 15.13 -4.67 -43.24
N GLN A 202 15.74 -4.04 -44.23
CA GLN A 202 15.14 -3.78 -45.54
C GLN A 202 16.23 -3.67 -46.60
N THR A 203 15.93 -4.09 -47.83
CA THR A 203 16.84 -3.93 -48.97
C THR A 203 16.98 -2.43 -49.29
N PRO A 204 18.18 -1.83 -49.17
CA PRO A 204 18.36 -0.41 -49.43
C PRO A 204 18.17 -0.09 -50.92
N PRO A 205 17.46 0.99 -51.28
CA PRO A 205 17.35 1.40 -52.66
C PRO A 205 18.74 1.79 -53.22
N PRO A 206 18.97 1.71 -54.54
CA PRO A 206 20.27 2.02 -55.14
C PRO A 206 20.83 3.40 -54.78
N VAL A 207 19.96 4.39 -54.56
CA VAL A 207 20.33 5.72 -54.07
C VAL A 207 20.97 5.67 -52.68
N ALA A 208 20.44 4.87 -51.75
CA ALA A 208 21.01 4.72 -50.40
C ALA A 208 22.38 4.05 -50.43
N GLN A 209 22.60 3.09 -51.35
CA GLN A 209 23.91 2.43 -51.50
C GLN A 209 24.97 3.41 -52.00
N ARG A 210 24.64 4.25 -52.98
CA ARG A 210 25.53 5.33 -53.47
C ARG A 210 25.85 6.34 -52.38
N LEU A 211 24.84 6.74 -51.60
CA LEU A 211 25.03 7.63 -50.46
C LEU A 211 25.94 7.02 -49.39
N HIS A 212 25.79 5.73 -49.08
CA HIS A 212 26.68 5.06 -48.14
C HIS A 212 28.14 5.02 -48.64
N ALA A 213 28.35 4.75 -49.94
CA ALA A 213 29.68 4.82 -50.54
C ALA A 213 30.27 6.23 -50.45
N ALA A 214 29.49 7.27 -50.74
CA ALA A 214 29.90 8.68 -50.60
C ALA A 214 30.26 9.03 -49.14
N LYS A 215 29.46 8.60 -48.16
CA LYS A 215 29.76 8.75 -46.73
C LYS A 215 31.10 8.08 -46.38
N THR A 216 31.33 6.87 -46.86
CA THR A 216 32.56 6.11 -46.57
C THR A 216 33.78 6.84 -47.12
N ALA A 217 33.70 7.38 -48.33
CA ALA A 217 34.75 8.20 -48.92
C ALA A 217 34.97 9.51 -48.12
N ALA A 218 33.91 10.18 -47.68
CA ALA A 218 34.02 11.40 -46.86
C ALA A 218 34.68 11.13 -45.49
N VAL A 219 34.36 9.99 -44.84
CA VAL A 219 35.02 9.56 -43.60
C VAL A 219 36.51 9.30 -43.81
N GLN A 220 36.87 8.62 -44.89
CA GLN A 220 38.29 8.37 -45.23
C GLN A 220 39.04 9.67 -45.51
N ARG A 221 38.44 10.61 -46.26
CA ARG A 221 39.02 11.95 -46.49
C ARG A 221 39.23 12.70 -45.17
N ALA A 222 38.21 12.75 -44.32
CA ALA A 222 38.32 13.42 -43.02
C ALA A 222 39.42 12.81 -42.14
N ALA A 223 39.59 11.49 -42.15
CA ALA A 223 40.62 10.79 -41.38
C ALA A 223 42.05 11.08 -41.87
N ALA A 224 42.23 11.39 -43.15
CA ALA A 224 43.52 11.74 -43.74
C ALA A 224 43.88 13.24 -43.62
N MET A 225 42.99 14.05 -43.05
CA MET A 225 43.17 15.50 -42.92
C MET A 225 43.57 15.89 -41.50
N GLU A 226 44.35 16.98 -41.39
CA GLU A 226 44.74 17.57 -40.12
C GLU A 226 43.51 17.95 -39.27
N PRO A 227 43.58 17.76 -37.93
CA PRO A 227 42.57 18.25 -37.01
C PRO A 227 42.27 19.75 -37.23
N PHE A 228 41.00 20.13 -37.13
CA PHE A 228 40.53 21.52 -37.27
C PHE A 228 40.80 22.20 -38.63
N SER A 229 41.18 21.45 -39.67
CA SER A 229 41.31 21.99 -41.02
C SER A 229 39.95 22.26 -41.68
N ALA A 230 39.91 23.25 -42.58
CA ALA A 230 38.72 23.56 -43.37
C ALA A 230 38.21 22.35 -44.16
N GLY A 231 39.11 21.58 -44.78
CA GLY A 231 38.74 20.36 -45.50
C GLY A 231 38.12 19.29 -44.60
N ARG A 232 38.55 19.18 -43.33
CA ARG A 232 37.93 18.26 -42.36
C ARG A 232 36.53 18.72 -41.96
N ALA A 233 36.31 20.04 -41.85
CA ALA A 233 35.00 20.62 -41.60
C ALA A 233 34.03 20.36 -42.76
N GLU A 234 34.47 20.56 -44.01
CA GLU A 234 33.68 20.25 -45.21
C GLU A 234 33.30 18.76 -45.29
N ALA A 235 34.26 17.86 -45.04
CA ALA A 235 34.00 16.43 -45.02
C ALA A 235 33.03 16.02 -43.89
N PHE A 236 33.10 16.69 -42.73
CA PHE A 236 32.16 16.49 -41.63
C PHE A 236 30.74 16.91 -42.02
N GLU A 237 30.56 18.10 -42.61
CA GLU A 237 29.26 18.56 -43.12
C GLU A 237 28.69 17.61 -44.18
N GLU A 238 29.53 17.09 -45.08
CA GLU A 238 29.12 16.09 -46.06
C GLU A 238 28.63 14.80 -45.39
N ILE A 239 29.34 14.30 -44.38
CA ILE A 239 28.90 13.12 -43.59
C ILE A 239 27.54 13.38 -42.94
N HIS A 240 27.32 14.57 -42.38
CA HIS A 240 26.05 14.96 -41.77
C HIS A 240 24.92 15.01 -42.79
N ARG A 241 25.13 15.66 -43.94
CA ARG A 241 24.15 15.74 -45.03
C ARG A 241 23.79 14.35 -45.57
N VAL A 242 24.79 13.50 -45.80
CA VAL A 242 24.56 12.13 -46.30
C VAL A 242 23.86 11.28 -45.24
N ASN A 243 24.19 11.41 -43.96
CA ASN A 243 23.46 10.73 -42.89
C ASN A 243 21.98 11.15 -42.85
N GLU A 244 21.68 12.42 -43.07
CA GLU A 244 20.30 12.91 -43.12
C GLU A 244 19.52 12.29 -44.29
N GLN A 245 20.12 12.25 -45.48
CA GLN A 245 19.51 11.59 -46.63
C GLN A 245 19.34 10.08 -46.42
N LEU A 246 20.31 9.42 -45.77
CA LEU A 246 20.20 8.01 -45.41
C LEU A 246 19.11 7.75 -44.36
N ARG A 247 18.91 8.65 -43.38
CA ARG A 247 17.79 8.58 -42.43
C ARG A 247 16.46 8.63 -43.16
N ALA A 248 16.29 9.58 -44.07
CA ALA A 248 15.05 9.70 -44.85
C ALA A 248 14.77 8.45 -45.70
N LEU A 249 15.79 7.89 -46.34
CA LEU A 249 15.65 6.70 -47.21
C LEU A 249 15.50 5.38 -46.44
N LEU A 250 15.96 5.33 -45.18
CA LEU A 250 15.88 4.16 -44.29
C LEU A 250 14.98 4.43 -43.07
N ALA A 251 14.03 5.36 -43.23
CA ALA A 251 13.16 5.80 -42.14
C ALA A 251 12.33 4.64 -41.56
N ASP A 252 11.92 3.68 -42.41
CA ASP A 252 11.17 2.50 -41.97
C ASP A 252 11.93 1.68 -40.93
N ALA A 253 13.24 1.46 -41.11
CA ALA A 253 14.05 0.74 -40.12
C ALA A 253 14.13 1.49 -38.78
N GLN A 254 14.20 2.83 -38.81
CA GLN A 254 14.18 3.66 -37.61
C GLN A 254 12.82 3.63 -36.92
N GLN A 255 11.74 3.78 -37.70
CA GLN A 255 10.37 3.69 -37.19
C GLN A 255 10.08 2.32 -36.59
N GLN A 256 10.52 1.23 -37.22
CA GLN A 256 10.37 -0.12 -36.67
C GLN A 256 11.14 -0.31 -35.36
N ALA A 257 12.35 0.28 -35.24
CA ALA A 257 13.12 0.23 -34.01
C ALA A 257 12.43 1.04 -32.89
N ALA A 258 11.92 2.24 -33.20
CA ALA A 258 11.15 3.06 -32.26
C ALA A 258 9.87 2.34 -31.78
N ARG A 259 9.06 1.82 -32.72
CA ARG A 259 7.85 1.03 -32.40
C ARG A 259 8.17 -0.22 -31.57
N ARG A 260 9.35 -0.83 -31.75
CA ARG A 260 9.79 -1.96 -30.91
C ARG A 260 10.06 -1.51 -29.47
N VAL A 261 10.71 -0.35 -29.28
CA VAL A 261 10.93 0.23 -27.95
C VAL A 261 9.59 0.50 -27.27
N GLU A 262 8.69 1.23 -27.93
CA GLU A 262 7.35 1.56 -27.40
C GLU A 262 6.57 0.30 -27.02
N ARG A 263 6.60 -0.74 -27.86
CA ARG A 263 5.94 -2.01 -27.58
C ARG A 263 6.52 -2.69 -26.34
N LEU A 264 7.84 -2.77 -26.22
CA LEU A 264 8.49 -3.42 -25.09
C LEU A 264 8.27 -2.64 -23.78
N GLU A 265 8.24 -1.30 -23.84
CA GLU A 265 7.86 -0.45 -22.71
C GLU A 265 6.43 -0.74 -22.24
N ALA A 266 5.48 -0.75 -23.17
CA ALA A 266 4.09 -1.07 -22.86
C ALA A 266 3.91 -2.48 -22.29
N GLN A 267 4.64 -3.47 -22.83
CA GLN A 267 4.59 -4.85 -22.34
C GLN A 267 5.21 -5.01 -20.95
N LEU A 268 6.32 -4.32 -20.66
CA LEU A 268 6.92 -4.33 -19.32
C LEU A 268 6.05 -3.62 -18.30
N GLU A 269 5.41 -2.51 -18.67
CA GLU A 269 4.46 -1.83 -17.80
C GLU A 269 3.22 -2.69 -17.55
N HIS A 270 2.70 -3.38 -18.57
CA HIS A 270 1.64 -4.37 -18.40
C HIS A 270 2.07 -5.47 -17.43
N ASN A 271 3.27 -6.02 -17.57
CA ASN A 271 3.79 -7.03 -16.64
C ASN A 271 3.91 -6.49 -15.21
N ARG A 272 4.36 -5.24 -15.03
CA ARG A 272 4.43 -4.57 -13.73
C ARG A 272 3.05 -4.49 -13.06
N LEU A 273 2.04 -4.09 -13.82
CA LEU A 273 0.65 -4.08 -13.35
C LEU A 273 0.16 -5.49 -13.05
N ALA A 274 0.39 -6.47 -13.93
CA ALA A 274 0.00 -7.86 -13.72
C ALA A 274 0.63 -8.50 -12.47
N ASP A 275 1.80 -8.00 -12.05
CA ASP A 275 2.51 -8.44 -10.86
C ASP A 275 2.20 -7.64 -9.60
N ASP A 276 1.34 -6.63 -9.71
CA ASP A 276 0.84 -5.89 -8.56
C ASP A 276 0.04 -6.82 -7.62
N ARG A 277 0.27 -6.66 -6.33
CA ARG A 277 -0.34 -7.44 -5.25
C ARG A 277 -1.41 -6.67 -4.48
N GLU A 278 -1.63 -5.41 -4.84
CA GLU A 278 -2.57 -4.51 -4.16
C GLU A 278 -3.97 -4.52 -4.79
N TYR A 279 -4.19 -5.36 -5.81
CA TYR A 279 -5.52 -5.57 -6.35
C TYR A 279 -6.51 -6.05 -5.29
N PHE A 280 -7.73 -5.52 -5.38
CA PHE A 280 -8.82 -5.94 -4.51
C PHE A 280 -9.06 -7.45 -4.64
N PHE A 281 -8.96 -8.18 -3.53
CA PHE A 281 -8.98 -9.64 -3.54
C PHE A 281 -10.24 -10.25 -4.18
N ALA A 282 -11.37 -9.53 -4.20
CA ALA A 282 -12.60 -10.00 -4.82
C ALA A 282 -12.54 -10.06 -6.36
N LEU A 283 -11.50 -9.49 -6.98
CA LEU A 283 -11.21 -9.66 -8.41
C LEU A 283 -10.56 -11.02 -8.71
N MET A 284 -10.12 -11.75 -7.68
CA MET A 284 -9.48 -13.04 -7.84
C MET A 284 -10.51 -14.12 -8.23
N PRO A 285 -10.19 -15.03 -9.16
CA PRO A 285 -11.02 -16.21 -9.40
C PRO A 285 -11.19 -17.03 -8.12
N ARG A 286 -12.40 -17.56 -7.90
CA ARG A 286 -12.75 -18.34 -6.72
C ARG A 286 -11.78 -19.51 -6.50
N GLU A 287 -11.40 -20.19 -7.57
CA GLU A 287 -10.55 -21.38 -7.54
C GLU A 287 -9.14 -21.06 -7.01
N LYS A 288 -8.64 -19.84 -7.27
CA LYS A 288 -7.35 -19.38 -6.74
C LYS A 288 -7.43 -19.10 -5.23
N LEU A 289 -8.56 -18.57 -4.76
CA LEU A 289 -8.79 -18.35 -3.33
C LEU A 289 -8.94 -19.69 -2.59
N GLU A 290 -9.69 -20.63 -3.15
CA GLU A 290 -9.86 -21.98 -2.63
C GLU A 290 -8.53 -22.74 -2.57
N GLY A 291 -7.73 -22.66 -3.65
CA GLY A 291 -6.38 -23.24 -3.66
C GLY A 291 -5.46 -22.65 -2.58
N LEU A 292 -5.57 -21.34 -2.29
CA LEU A 292 -4.82 -20.72 -1.20
C LEU A 292 -5.29 -21.22 0.17
N ILE A 293 -6.59 -21.43 0.38
CA ILE A 293 -7.14 -22.00 1.62
C ILE A 293 -6.58 -23.40 1.85
N ASP A 294 -6.54 -24.23 0.81
CA ASP A 294 -6.02 -25.59 0.92
C ASP A 294 -4.51 -25.62 1.18
N GLN A 295 -3.74 -24.74 0.54
CA GLN A 295 -2.32 -24.55 0.85
C GLN A 295 -2.12 -24.10 2.30
N ALA A 296 -2.91 -23.14 2.79
CA ALA A 296 -2.83 -22.67 4.16
C ALA A 296 -3.11 -23.78 5.18
N ARG A 297 -4.10 -24.64 4.91
CA ARG A 297 -4.38 -25.83 5.74
C ARG A 297 -3.21 -26.81 5.76
N GLN A 298 -2.56 -27.03 4.60
CA GLN A 298 -1.37 -27.88 4.52
C GLN A 298 -0.19 -27.28 5.28
N TRP A 299 0.06 -25.97 5.18
CA TRP A 299 1.10 -25.30 5.96
C TRP A 299 0.88 -25.41 7.46
N ALA A 300 -0.38 -25.26 7.90
CA ALA A 300 -0.76 -25.44 9.29
C ALA A 300 -0.50 -26.88 9.76
N ALA A 301 -0.92 -27.88 8.98
CA ALA A 301 -0.71 -29.30 9.30
C ALA A 301 0.78 -29.69 9.33
N ALA A 302 1.60 -29.09 8.45
CA ALA A 302 3.04 -29.35 8.38
C ALA A 302 3.86 -28.56 9.43
N GLY A 303 3.23 -27.73 10.28
CA GLY A 303 3.94 -26.87 11.22
C GLY A 303 4.83 -25.81 10.56
N MET A 304 4.65 -25.56 9.26
CA MET A 304 5.46 -24.59 8.48
C MET A 304 4.96 -23.15 8.59
N ILE A 305 4.06 -22.86 9.53
CA ILE A 305 3.78 -21.48 9.91
C ILE A 305 5.02 -20.98 10.65
N TYR A 306 5.88 -20.27 9.91
CA TYR A 306 7.10 -19.67 10.42
C TYR A 306 6.81 -18.94 11.74
N ARG A 307 7.25 -19.50 12.86
CA ARG A 307 7.47 -18.74 14.10
C ARG A 307 8.66 -17.83 13.83
N ARG A 308 8.41 -16.56 13.53
CA ARG A 308 9.45 -15.53 13.63
C ARG A 308 9.65 -15.15 15.09
#